data_AF-A0A9Q0D2Q7-F1
#
_entry.id   AF-A0A9Q0D2Q7-F1
#
_cell.length_a   1.000
_cell.length_b   1.000
_cell.length_c   1.000
_cell.angle_alpha   90.00
_cell.angle_beta   90.00
_cell.angle_gamma   90.00
#
_symmetry.space_group_name_H-M   'P 1'
#
loop_
_entity.id
_entity.type
_entity.pdbx_description
1 polymer ?
#
loop_
_entity_poly.entity_id
_entity_poly.type
_entity_poly.pdbx_seq_one_letter_code
_entity_poly.pdbx_strand_id
1 'polypeptide(L)'
;MEGSGVAGGDGVVSRRNSVSLTGARRRMSENGGAAASDAVRRTSISRPPVGATGERTVKRLRLTKALTIPESTTILEACRRMAVRRVDAVLLTDSNALLCGILTDKDITTRVIAKELKLDETPVSKVMTRNPVFVLSDTLAVEALQKMVQGKFRHLPVVDNGEVIALLDITKCLYDAIARMERAAEKGKAIAAAVEGVEKHWGTSISGPNSFIETLRERMFKPSLSTIIPENSKVVTVLPSDSVLTAAKKMLEFKISSAVVLIDGKPRGILTPRDILMRVTAQNLAPDLTPVEKVMTTNPECGTVDMPILDALHTMHDGKFLHLPVLDRDGNVVTVLDVIHITHAAVATAGTSGGAGTDGASAMMQKFWDSAMDIGPLEDDSDSRSEGSTRVTSEINEAGRSILYPSGLSTTFGFKIQDKKGRMHRFNCETSSLTDLIASILQRVGDDIDRSNLPQILYEDEDHDKVILASDSDLTAAVDHARQIGWKSLRLHLDYSGSGRRKGSRSAGSDNFDYAQKNAWAAAYSAVAAGAALVAGLGVMAYLKRAGS
;
A
#
# COMPACT_ATOMS: atom_id res chain seq x y z
N MET A 1 0.75 77.85 -18.14
CA MET A 1 1.07 78.22 -19.54
C MET A 1 2.42 77.63 -19.86
N GLU A 2 2.67 77.32 -21.14
CA GLU A 2 3.95 76.88 -21.72
C GLU A 2 4.50 75.50 -21.22
N GLY A 3 5.18 74.67 -22.05
CA GLY A 3 5.15 74.62 -23.52
C GLY A 3 6.46 74.25 -24.22
N SER A 4 6.78 72.95 -24.37
CA SER A 4 7.86 72.37 -25.21
C SER A 4 9.32 72.79 -24.90
N GLY A 5 10.38 72.02 -25.21
CA GLY A 5 10.51 70.67 -25.80
C GLY A 5 11.98 70.31 -26.07
N VAL A 6 12.24 69.31 -26.93
CA VAL A 6 13.55 68.86 -27.49
C VAL A 6 14.33 67.76 -26.74
N ALA A 7 14.80 66.79 -27.55
CA ALA A 7 15.37 65.46 -27.30
C ALA A 7 16.83 65.37 -26.79
N GLY A 8 17.28 64.15 -26.43
CA GLY A 8 18.70 63.75 -26.46
C GLY A 8 19.07 62.45 -25.70
N GLY A 9 19.63 61.45 -26.40
CA GLY A 9 20.31 60.26 -25.84
C GLY A 9 19.41 59.15 -25.25
N ASP A 10 19.76 57.86 -25.26
CA ASP A 10 20.86 57.18 -25.98
C ASP A 10 20.49 55.70 -26.27
N GLY A 11 21.23 55.07 -27.19
CA GLY A 11 21.13 53.64 -27.53
C GLY A 11 22.22 53.27 -28.54
N VAL A 12 22.15 52.06 -29.15
CA VAL A 12 23.03 51.61 -30.27
C VAL A 12 24.51 51.40 -29.83
N VAL A 13 25.39 50.54 -30.37
CA VAL A 13 25.37 49.17 -30.98
C VAL A 13 26.87 48.66 -30.85
N SER A 14 27.41 47.49 -31.24
CA SER A 14 27.11 46.44 -32.23
C SER A 14 28.06 45.22 -32.16
N ARG A 15 27.72 44.21 -33.00
CA ARG A 15 28.63 43.35 -33.81
C ARG A 15 29.53 42.26 -33.18
N ARG A 16 29.42 41.10 -33.85
CA ARG A 16 30.44 40.06 -34.03
C ARG A 16 31.77 40.62 -34.55
N ASN A 17 32.89 39.93 -34.29
CA ASN A 17 33.79 39.56 -35.39
C ASN A 17 34.69 38.36 -35.06
N SER A 18 35.21 37.71 -36.10
CA SER A 18 36.10 36.53 -36.05
C SER A 18 37.46 36.85 -36.67
N VAL A 19 38.57 36.42 -36.05
CA VAL A 19 39.91 36.39 -36.69
C VAL A 19 40.67 35.14 -36.22
N SER A 20 41.52 34.59 -37.08
CA SER A 20 42.34 33.37 -36.88
C SER A 20 43.75 33.59 -37.44
N LEU A 21 44.81 32.98 -36.88
CA LEU A 21 46.16 32.94 -37.50
C LEU A 21 47.11 31.88 -36.84
N THR A 22 47.72 31.01 -37.66
CA THR A 22 49.05 30.31 -37.56
C THR A 22 49.55 29.70 -36.22
N GLY A 23 50.20 28.52 -36.14
CA GLY A 23 50.80 27.57 -37.11
C GLY A 23 51.61 26.47 -36.34
N ALA A 24 52.57 25.67 -36.85
CA ALA A 24 53.06 25.37 -38.20
C ALA A 24 54.03 24.13 -38.24
N ARG A 25 54.11 23.42 -39.39
CA ARG A 25 55.20 22.52 -39.90
C ARG A 25 55.62 21.20 -39.18
N ARG A 26 55.52 20.07 -39.92
CA ARG A 26 56.69 19.39 -40.57
C ARG A 26 56.29 18.37 -41.68
N ARG A 27 57.28 17.90 -42.45
CA ARG A 27 57.25 17.06 -43.69
C ARG A 27 56.68 15.64 -43.45
N MET A 28 55.91 15.00 -44.35
CA MET A 28 56.11 14.55 -45.76
C MET A 28 57.05 13.34 -45.96
N SER A 29 56.48 12.26 -46.52
CA SER A 29 57.11 11.33 -47.49
C SER A 29 55.99 10.61 -48.28
N GLU A 30 56.23 10.26 -49.54
CA GLU A 30 55.30 9.56 -50.44
C GLU A 30 55.39 8.01 -50.26
N ASN A 31 54.52 7.14 -50.78
CA ASN A 31 54.22 6.89 -52.20
C ASN A 31 53.18 5.76 -52.38
N GLY A 32 52.61 5.60 -53.59
CA GLY A 32 51.98 4.37 -54.08
C GLY A 32 50.51 4.15 -53.68
N GLY A 33 49.65 3.86 -54.67
CA GLY A 33 48.24 3.52 -54.45
C GLY A 33 47.78 2.31 -55.25
N ALA A 34 46.74 1.64 -54.76
CA ALA A 34 45.98 0.60 -55.46
C ALA A 34 44.55 0.57 -54.88
N ALA A 35 43.56 0.11 -55.66
CA ALA A 35 42.16 0.16 -55.27
C ALA A 35 41.73 -1.05 -54.41
N ALA A 36 40.88 -0.81 -53.41
CA ALA A 36 40.07 -1.83 -52.74
C ALA A 36 38.71 -1.23 -52.32
N SER A 37 37.68 -2.06 -52.36
CA SER A 37 36.25 -1.71 -52.24
C SER A 37 35.83 -1.12 -50.89
N ASP A 38 34.75 -0.35 -50.93
CA ASP A 38 33.98 0.14 -49.80
C ASP A 38 33.59 -0.98 -48.81
N ALA A 39 33.75 -0.72 -47.51
CA ALA A 39 33.40 -1.65 -46.44
C ALA A 39 32.87 -0.87 -45.21
N VAL A 40 31.72 -0.22 -45.39
CA VAL A 40 31.02 0.50 -44.30
C VAL A 40 30.76 -0.44 -43.13
N ARG A 41 31.53 -0.25 -42.07
CA ARG A 41 31.59 -1.11 -40.88
C ARG A 41 30.29 -0.98 -40.07
N ARG A 42 29.28 -1.79 -40.41
CA ARG A 42 28.05 -1.94 -39.62
C ARG A 42 28.39 -2.44 -38.23
N THR A 43 28.55 -1.53 -37.27
CA THR A 43 28.52 -1.85 -35.84
C THR A 43 27.09 -2.21 -35.45
N SER A 44 26.75 -3.48 -35.64
CA SER A 44 25.50 -4.07 -35.15
C SER A 44 25.43 -3.88 -33.64
N ILE A 45 24.52 -3.02 -33.18
CA ILE A 45 24.19 -2.89 -31.77
C ILE A 45 23.53 -4.21 -31.34
N SER A 46 24.32 -5.08 -30.71
CA SER A 46 23.85 -6.37 -30.21
C SER A 46 22.82 -6.14 -29.10
N ARG A 47 21.56 -6.50 -29.36
CA ARG A 47 20.57 -6.65 -28.28
C ARG A 47 21.13 -7.69 -27.29
N PRO A 48 21.13 -7.44 -25.98
CA PRO A 48 21.50 -8.46 -25.01
C PRO A 48 20.54 -9.66 -25.13
N PRO A 49 21.02 -10.88 -24.85
CA PRO A 49 20.22 -12.10 -24.99
C PRO A 49 19.05 -12.09 -24.00
N VAL A 50 17.85 -12.41 -24.50
CA VAL A 50 16.66 -12.56 -23.66
C VAL A 50 16.68 -13.92 -22.97
N GLY A 51 16.72 -13.93 -21.64
CA GLY A 51 16.48 -15.12 -20.82
C GLY A 51 17.72 -15.70 -20.13
N ALA A 52 18.02 -15.19 -18.92
CA ALA A 52 18.87 -15.85 -17.92
C ALA A 52 18.72 -15.21 -16.51
N THR A 53 18.33 -13.93 -16.45
CA THR A 53 18.13 -13.14 -15.23
C THR A 53 16.65 -13.07 -14.83
N GLY A 54 16.37 -12.99 -13.53
CA GLY A 54 15.01 -12.99 -12.95
C GLY A 54 14.21 -11.69 -13.12
N GLU A 55 14.59 -10.82 -14.04
CA GLU A 55 14.19 -9.41 -14.13
C GLU A 55 12.66 -9.20 -14.05
N ARG A 56 12.19 -8.53 -12.98
CA ARG A 56 10.79 -8.15 -12.84
C ARG A 56 10.52 -6.83 -13.56
N THR A 57 9.85 -6.93 -14.69
CA THR A 57 9.37 -5.81 -15.50
C THR A 57 8.05 -5.25 -14.95
N VAL A 58 7.67 -4.03 -15.34
CA VAL A 58 6.48 -3.31 -14.83
C VAL A 58 5.19 -4.12 -14.97
N LYS A 59 5.02 -4.93 -16.03
CA LYS A 59 3.88 -5.85 -16.20
C LYS A 59 3.81 -7.01 -15.18
N ARG A 60 4.84 -7.22 -14.35
CA ARG A 60 4.84 -8.14 -13.19
C ARG A 60 4.48 -7.44 -11.87
N LEU A 61 4.22 -6.13 -11.89
CA LEU A 61 3.72 -5.37 -10.73
C LEU A 61 2.19 -5.34 -10.70
N ARG A 62 1.62 -4.93 -9.56
CA ARG A 62 0.17 -4.77 -9.36
C ARG A 62 -0.37 -3.52 -10.06
N LEU A 63 -0.49 -3.60 -11.37
CA LEU A 63 -1.02 -2.55 -12.23
C LEU A 63 -2.48 -2.22 -11.89
N THR A 64 -2.82 -0.92 -11.90
CA THR A 64 -4.21 -0.46 -11.78
C THR A 64 -4.73 -0.16 -13.19
N LYS A 65 -5.92 -0.66 -13.56
CA LYS A 65 -6.54 -0.27 -14.83
C LYS A 65 -6.72 1.26 -14.87
N ALA A 66 -6.16 1.90 -15.89
CA ALA A 66 -6.27 3.35 -16.03
C ALA A 66 -7.72 3.79 -16.22
N LEU A 67 -8.07 4.93 -15.62
CA LEU A 67 -9.17 5.75 -16.11
C LEU A 67 -8.60 6.69 -17.17
N THR A 68 -9.15 6.63 -18.38
CA THR A 68 -8.71 7.45 -19.52
C THR A 68 -9.89 8.24 -20.07
N ILE A 69 -9.70 9.53 -20.34
CA ILE A 69 -10.72 10.42 -20.97
C ILE A 69 -10.03 11.37 -21.99
N PRO A 70 -10.78 11.95 -22.95
CA PRO A 70 -10.24 12.97 -23.85
C PRO A 70 -9.85 14.27 -23.13
N GLU A 71 -8.80 14.97 -23.57
CA GLU A 71 -8.36 16.24 -22.94
C GLU A 71 -9.40 17.38 -23.04
N SER A 72 -10.38 17.26 -23.94
CA SER A 72 -11.51 18.16 -24.09
C SER A 72 -12.61 17.99 -23.03
N THR A 73 -12.56 16.94 -22.21
CA THR A 73 -13.57 16.67 -21.16
C THR A 73 -13.61 17.81 -20.15
N THR A 74 -14.79 18.20 -19.67
CA THR A 74 -14.95 19.24 -18.64
C THR A 74 -14.44 18.75 -17.29
N ILE A 75 -14.00 19.66 -16.42
CA ILE A 75 -13.45 19.30 -15.11
C ILE A 75 -14.51 18.62 -14.23
N LEU A 76 -15.77 19.08 -14.29
CA LEU A 76 -16.89 18.47 -13.57
C LEU A 76 -17.11 17.00 -13.97
N GLU A 77 -17.10 16.71 -15.27
CA GLU A 77 -17.27 15.35 -15.79
C GLU A 77 -16.05 14.47 -15.48
N ALA A 78 -14.84 15.02 -15.52
CA ALA A 78 -13.64 14.32 -15.06
C ALA A 78 -13.73 13.95 -13.57
N CYS A 79 -14.09 14.89 -12.69
CA CYS A 79 -14.27 14.64 -11.25
C CYS A 79 -15.35 13.58 -10.99
N ARG A 80 -16.47 13.62 -11.71
CA ARG A 80 -17.53 12.59 -11.62
C ARG A 80 -17.02 11.20 -12.01
N ARG A 81 -16.31 11.07 -13.14
CA ARG A 81 -15.72 9.79 -13.58
C ARG A 81 -14.68 9.25 -12.60
N MET A 82 -13.83 10.13 -12.06
CA MET A 82 -12.86 9.80 -11.01
C MET A 82 -13.58 9.28 -9.76
N ALA A 83 -14.62 9.98 -9.29
CA ALA A 83 -15.39 9.60 -8.11
C ALA A 83 -16.15 8.26 -8.28
N VAL A 84 -16.81 8.04 -9.42
CA VAL A 84 -17.48 6.76 -9.74
C VAL A 84 -16.49 5.59 -9.74
N ARG A 85 -15.27 5.79 -10.26
CA ARG A 85 -14.19 4.80 -10.24
C ARG A 85 -13.42 4.74 -8.92
N ARG A 86 -13.68 5.67 -7.98
CA ARG A 86 -12.97 5.90 -6.71
C ARG A 86 -11.45 6.12 -6.87
N VAL A 87 -11.03 6.59 -8.04
CA VAL A 87 -9.63 6.92 -8.36
C VAL A 87 -9.36 8.41 -8.11
N ASP A 88 -8.09 8.73 -7.91
CA ASP A 88 -7.54 10.05 -7.58
C ASP A 88 -6.63 10.61 -8.69
N ALA A 89 -6.43 9.85 -9.76
CA ALA A 89 -5.81 10.30 -11.00
C ALA A 89 -6.57 9.81 -12.24
N VAL A 90 -6.51 10.58 -13.32
CA VAL A 90 -7.04 10.25 -14.65
C VAL A 90 -6.00 10.58 -15.71
N LEU A 91 -5.87 9.69 -16.69
CA LEU A 91 -5.00 9.86 -17.85
C LEU A 91 -5.77 10.49 -19.01
N LEU A 92 -5.11 11.39 -19.72
CA LEU A 92 -5.73 12.26 -20.70
C LEU A 92 -5.16 11.99 -22.09
N THR A 93 -6.06 11.89 -23.05
CA THR A 93 -5.75 11.51 -24.44
C THR A 93 -6.11 12.64 -25.40
N ASP A 94 -5.29 12.77 -26.45
CA ASP A 94 -5.53 13.69 -27.56
C ASP A 94 -6.55 13.14 -28.57
N SER A 95 -6.72 13.82 -29.70
CA SER A 95 -7.57 13.36 -30.81
C SER A 95 -7.10 12.06 -31.48
N ASN A 96 -5.87 11.63 -31.24
CA ASN A 96 -5.25 10.43 -31.79
C ASN A 96 -5.26 9.26 -30.79
N ALA A 97 -5.96 9.42 -29.65
CA ALA A 97 -5.96 8.51 -28.49
C ALA A 97 -4.60 8.34 -27.79
N LEU A 98 -3.62 9.21 -28.06
CA LEU A 98 -2.28 9.17 -27.47
C LEU A 98 -2.25 9.92 -26.12
N LEU A 99 -1.41 9.45 -25.19
CA LEU A 99 -1.24 10.04 -23.86
C LEU A 99 -0.67 11.46 -23.93
N CYS A 100 -1.51 12.48 -23.71
CA CYS A 100 -1.12 13.89 -23.73
C CYS A 100 -1.03 14.51 -22.33
N GLY A 101 -1.61 13.89 -21.30
CA GLY A 101 -1.65 14.47 -19.95
C GLY A 101 -2.04 13.52 -18.82
N ILE A 102 -1.85 13.99 -17.59
CA ILE A 102 -2.40 13.43 -16.35
C ILE A 102 -3.05 14.53 -15.52
N LEU A 103 -4.15 14.22 -14.84
CA LEU A 103 -4.80 15.10 -13.89
C LEU A 103 -5.06 14.34 -12.58
N THR A 104 -4.74 14.97 -11.45
CA THR A 104 -4.88 14.40 -10.10
C THR A 104 -5.85 15.21 -9.23
N ASP A 105 -6.32 14.62 -8.13
CA ASP A 105 -7.08 15.33 -7.09
C ASP A 105 -6.34 16.58 -6.56
N LYS A 106 -5.02 16.50 -6.37
CA LYS A 106 -4.15 17.64 -6.04
C LYS A 106 -4.22 18.76 -7.08
N ASP A 107 -4.30 18.42 -8.37
CA ASP A 107 -4.45 19.40 -9.45
C ASP A 107 -5.83 20.06 -9.46
N ILE A 108 -6.89 19.31 -9.11
CA ILE A 108 -8.23 19.88 -8.88
C ILE A 108 -8.15 20.95 -7.79
N THR A 109 -7.64 20.61 -6.60
CA THR A 109 -7.54 21.56 -5.49
C THR A 109 -6.70 22.79 -5.84
N THR A 110 -5.51 22.60 -6.40
CA THR A 110 -4.50 23.67 -6.56
C THR A 110 -4.59 24.46 -7.86
N ARG A 111 -5.16 23.90 -8.93
CA ARG A 111 -5.24 24.55 -10.25
C ARG A 111 -6.67 24.92 -10.66
N VAL A 112 -7.68 24.32 -10.03
CA VAL A 112 -9.09 24.61 -10.31
C VAL A 112 -9.72 25.38 -9.15
N ILE A 113 -9.79 24.78 -7.96
CA ILE A 113 -10.55 25.32 -6.84
C ILE A 113 -9.87 26.56 -6.25
N ALA A 114 -8.58 26.48 -5.93
CA ALA A 114 -7.79 27.63 -5.47
C ALA A 114 -7.65 28.76 -6.51
N LYS A 115 -8.12 28.56 -7.76
CA LYS A 115 -8.11 29.51 -8.87
C LYS A 115 -9.51 29.88 -9.38
N GLU A 116 -10.56 29.46 -8.70
CA GLU A 116 -11.97 29.83 -8.99
C GLU A 116 -12.41 29.51 -10.44
N LEU A 117 -11.87 28.45 -11.03
CA LEU A 117 -12.23 28.03 -12.39
C LEU A 117 -13.58 27.30 -12.41
N LYS A 118 -14.47 27.74 -13.30
CA LYS A 118 -15.77 27.08 -13.56
C LYS A 118 -15.58 25.62 -13.96
N LEU A 119 -16.24 24.70 -13.25
CA LEU A 119 -16.04 23.25 -13.42
C LEU A 119 -16.63 22.68 -14.71
N ASP A 120 -17.70 23.31 -15.20
CA ASP A 120 -18.49 22.94 -16.37
C ASP A 120 -17.95 23.55 -17.67
N GLU A 121 -17.57 24.83 -17.68
CA GLU A 121 -17.03 25.51 -18.87
C GLU A 121 -15.54 25.18 -19.15
N THR A 122 -14.79 24.73 -18.14
CA THR A 122 -13.32 24.54 -18.27
C THR A 122 -12.97 23.10 -18.65
N PRO A 123 -12.30 22.86 -19.79
CA PRO A 123 -11.76 21.54 -20.14
C PRO A 123 -10.48 21.21 -19.35
N VAL A 124 -10.28 19.92 -19.06
CA VAL A 124 -9.12 19.41 -18.31
C VAL A 124 -7.77 19.74 -18.95
N SER A 125 -7.73 19.88 -20.28
CA SER A 125 -6.56 20.34 -21.06
C SER A 125 -5.95 21.67 -20.60
N LYS A 126 -6.70 22.53 -19.90
CA LYS A 126 -6.21 23.81 -19.32
C LYS A 126 -5.52 23.65 -17.96
N VAL A 127 -5.72 22.53 -17.27
CA VAL A 127 -5.24 22.33 -15.88
C VAL A 127 -4.38 21.08 -15.70
N MET A 128 -4.42 20.13 -16.63
CA MET A 128 -3.63 18.90 -16.58
C MET A 128 -2.11 19.16 -16.56
N THR A 129 -1.37 18.19 -16.03
CA THR A 129 0.07 18.09 -16.26
C THR A 129 0.28 17.47 -17.65
N ARG A 130 0.70 18.30 -18.62
CA ARG A 130 0.99 17.86 -20.00
C ARG A 130 2.25 16.99 -20.04
N ASN A 131 2.30 16.09 -21.02
CA ASN A 131 3.46 15.23 -21.33
C ASN A 131 4.03 14.51 -20.08
N PRO A 132 3.21 13.71 -19.36
CA PRO A 132 3.68 13.02 -18.16
C PRO A 132 4.81 12.04 -18.47
N VAL A 133 5.76 11.91 -17.55
CA VAL A 133 6.72 10.80 -17.56
C VAL A 133 5.95 9.49 -17.52
N PHE A 134 6.30 8.54 -18.39
CA PHE A 134 5.70 7.20 -18.46
C PHE A 134 6.78 6.12 -18.55
N VAL A 135 6.37 4.86 -18.47
CA VAL A 135 7.21 3.67 -18.73
C VAL A 135 6.50 2.69 -19.64
N LEU A 136 7.26 1.79 -20.26
CA LEU A 136 6.72 0.69 -21.06
C LEU A 136 6.39 -0.51 -20.17
N SER A 137 5.52 -1.42 -20.65
CA SER A 137 5.14 -2.63 -19.90
C SER A 137 6.32 -3.56 -19.57
N ASP A 138 7.37 -3.51 -20.39
CA ASP A 138 8.61 -4.28 -20.30
C ASP A 138 9.77 -3.50 -19.62
N THR A 139 9.59 -2.24 -19.24
CA THR A 139 10.56 -1.49 -18.44
C THR A 139 10.80 -2.18 -17.10
N LEU A 140 12.01 -2.09 -16.54
CA LEU A 140 12.33 -2.69 -15.24
C LEU A 140 11.52 -2.04 -14.10
N ALA A 141 11.01 -2.84 -13.17
CA ALA A 141 10.24 -2.36 -12.02
C ALA A 141 11.03 -1.35 -11.18
N VAL A 142 12.32 -1.61 -10.97
CA VAL A 142 13.22 -0.73 -10.21
C VAL A 142 13.38 0.63 -10.89
N GLU A 143 13.53 0.68 -12.22
CA GLU A 143 13.66 1.93 -12.98
C GLU A 143 12.36 2.76 -12.91
N ALA A 144 11.20 2.11 -13.01
CA ALA A 144 9.90 2.76 -12.85
C ALA A 144 9.73 3.37 -11.45
N LEU A 145 10.13 2.65 -10.40
CA LEU A 145 10.05 3.12 -9.02
C LEU A 145 11.07 4.24 -8.73
N GLN A 146 12.29 4.15 -9.29
CA GLN A 146 13.28 5.23 -9.24
C GLN A 146 12.73 6.52 -9.88
N LYS A 147 12.10 6.44 -11.07
CA LYS A 147 11.44 7.59 -11.72
C LYS A 147 10.37 8.23 -10.83
N MET A 148 9.56 7.43 -10.13
CA MET A 148 8.52 7.92 -9.21
C MET A 148 9.10 8.63 -7.98
N VAL A 149 10.15 8.07 -7.36
CA VAL A 149 10.84 8.68 -6.20
C VAL A 149 11.52 9.98 -6.61
N GLN A 150 12.32 9.96 -7.69
CA GLN A 150 13.07 11.14 -8.17
C GLN A 150 12.14 12.28 -8.60
N GLY A 151 11.08 11.96 -9.35
CA GLY A 151 10.07 12.92 -9.77
C GLY A 151 9.05 13.32 -8.70
N LYS A 152 9.10 12.68 -7.51
CA LYS A 152 8.21 12.91 -6.36
C LYS A 152 6.71 12.80 -6.71
N PHE A 153 6.36 11.86 -7.60
CA PHE A 153 4.99 11.62 -8.04
C PHE A 153 4.50 10.22 -7.67
N ARG A 154 3.25 10.12 -7.20
CA ARG A 154 2.62 8.84 -6.82
C ARG A 154 2.22 7.99 -8.03
N HIS A 155 1.94 8.62 -9.17
CA HIS A 155 1.28 7.99 -10.30
C HIS A 155 2.16 8.01 -11.55
N LEU A 156 2.40 6.82 -12.12
CA LEU A 156 3.20 6.63 -13.33
C LEU A 156 2.37 5.89 -14.40
N PRO A 157 2.02 6.53 -15.52
CA PRO A 157 1.40 5.88 -16.66
C PRO A 157 2.26 4.73 -17.20
N VAL A 158 1.62 3.61 -17.52
CA VAL A 158 2.23 2.47 -18.19
C VAL A 158 1.64 2.34 -19.59
N VAL A 159 2.52 2.39 -20.58
CA VAL A 159 2.21 2.35 -22.01
C VAL A 159 2.65 1.01 -22.59
N ASP A 160 1.91 0.49 -23.56
CA ASP A 160 2.29 -0.71 -24.31
C ASP A 160 1.89 -0.52 -25.78
N ASN A 161 2.82 -0.75 -26.71
CA ASN A 161 2.61 -0.55 -28.16
C ASN A 161 2.08 0.85 -28.58
N GLY A 162 2.21 1.86 -27.71
CA GLY A 162 1.69 3.23 -27.90
C GLY A 162 0.38 3.52 -27.17
N GLU A 163 -0.33 2.49 -26.69
CA GLU A 163 -1.59 2.62 -25.95
C GLU A 163 -1.38 2.69 -24.43
N VAL A 164 -2.31 3.36 -23.73
CA VAL A 164 -2.32 3.47 -22.27
C VAL A 164 -2.99 2.25 -21.64
N ILE A 165 -2.19 1.30 -21.14
CA ILE A 165 -2.72 0.06 -20.55
C ILE A 165 -3.07 0.21 -19.06
N ALA A 166 -2.29 0.99 -18.29
CA ALA A 166 -2.41 1.00 -16.84
C ALA A 166 -1.82 2.26 -16.16
N LEU A 167 -2.08 2.36 -14.87
CA LEU A 167 -1.46 3.30 -13.95
C LEU A 167 -0.77 2.53 -12.82
N LEU A 168 0.53 2.80 -12.62
CA LEU A 168 1.30 2.32 -11.48
C LEU A 168 1.18 3.35 -10.33
N ASP A 169 0.99 2.86 -9.11
CA ASP A 169 0.95 3.69 -7.89
C ASP A 169 2.08 3.26 -6.94
N ILE A 170 2.96 4.19 -6.56
CA ILE A 170 4.13 3.88 -5.72
C ILE A 170 3.73 3.33 -4.35
N THR A 171 2.58 3.75 -3.81
CA THR A 171 2.09 3.29 -2.50
C THR A 171 1.73 1.81 -2.55
N LYS A 172 1.05 1.37 -3.61
CA LYS A 172 0.74 -0.05 -3.82
C LYS A 172 2.01 -0.88 -3.97
N CYS A 173 3.02 -0.36 -4.67
CA CYS A 173 4.30 -1.05 -4.82
C CYS A 173 5.04 -1.19 -3.48
N LEU A 174 5.04 -0.13 -2.66
CA LEU A 174 5.62 -0.13 -1.33
C LEU A 174 4.89 -1.10 -0.38
N TYR A 175 3.55 -1.07 -0.36
CA TYR A 175 2.76 -1.97 0.48
C TYR A 175 2.88 -3.42 0.04
N ASP A 176 2.87 -3.70 -1.27
CA ASP A 176 3.12 -5.05 -1.80
C ASP A 176 4.54 -5.55 -1.46
N ALA A 177 5.54 -4.66 -1.30
CA ALA A 177 6.90 -5.01 -0.87
C ALA A 177 7.01 -5.23 0.65
N ILE A 178 6.46 -4.31 1.47
CA ILE A 178 6.38 -4.45 2.93
C ILE A 178 5.70 -5.79 3.27
N ALA A 179 4.50 -6.03 2.75
CA ALA A 179 3.74 -7.24 3.03
C ALA A 179 4.43 -8.54 2.56
N ARG A 180 5.43 -8.48 1.67
CA ARG A 180 6.29 -9.63 1.33
C ARG A 180 7.48 -9.78 2.26
N MET A 181 8.16 -8.68 2.59
CA MET A 181 9.26 -8.70 3.57
C MET A 181 8.79 -9.20 4.93
N GLU A 182 7.58 -8.84 5.36
CA GLU A 182 7.00 -9.35 6.60
C GLU A 182 6.72 -10.85 6.53
N ARG A 183 6.09 -11.34 5.46
CA ARG A 183 5.86 -12.78 5.26
C ARG A 183 7.18 -13.58 5.16
N ALA A 184 8.21 -13.00 4.56
CA ALA A 184 9.53 -13.62 4.50
C ALA A 184 10.24 -13.62 5.86
N ALA A 185 10.15 -12.53 6.63
CA ALA A 185 10.66 -12.46 8.00
C ALA A 185 9.94 -13.47 8.91
N GLU A 186 8.62 -13.63 8.77
CA GLU A 186 7.85 -14.56 9.61
C GLU A 186 8.11 -16.03 9.23
N LYS A 187 8.19 -16.36 7.92
CA LYS A 187 8.73 -17.66 7.48
C LYS A 187 10.16 -17.87 7.98
N GLY A 188 10.98 -16.82 7.99
CA GLY A 188 12.35 -16.83 8.48
C GLY A 188 12.46 -17.12 9.99
N LYS A 189 11.58 -16.54 10.81
CA LYS A 189 11.46 -16.83 12.25
C LYS A 189 10.98 -18.24 12.52
N ALA A 190 10.00 -18.74 11.76
CA ALA A 190 9.55 -20.12 11.87
C ALA A 190 10.69 -21.12 11.57
N ILE A 191 11.50 -20.84 10.55
CA ILE A 191 12.71 -21.61 10.24
C ILE A 191 13.76 -21.47 11.37
N ALA A 192 14.02 -20.25 11.85
CA ALA A 192 14.99 -20.00 12.93
C ALA A 192 14.61 -20.73 14.22
N ALA A 193 13.33 -20.68 14.65
CA ALA A 193 12.84 -21.40 15.82
C ALA A 193 12.93 -22.93 15.66
N ALA A 194 12.75 -23.46 14.44
CA ALA A 194 12.96 -24.87 14.15
C ALA A 194 14.46 -25.28 14.17
N VAL A 195 15.37 -24.35 13.86
CA VAL A 195 16.83 -24.58 13.83
C VAL A 195 17.49 -24.33 15.21
N GLU A 196 17.00 -23.40 16.01
CA GLU A 196 17.50 -23.13 17.37
C GLU A 196 17.29 -24.33 18.32
N GLY A 197 16.23 -25.12 18.06
CA GLY A 197 16.02 -26.43 18.70
C GLY A 197 17.10 -27.48 18.38
N VAL A 198 17.89 -27.27 17.32
CA VAL A 198 18.97 -28.16 16.86
C VAL A 198 20.35 -27.61 17.22
N GLU A 199 20.59 -26.30 17.06
CA GLU A 199 21.90 -25.67 17.31
C GLU A 199 22.39 -25.80 18.77
N LYS A 200 21.50 -26.05 19.74
CA LYS A 200 21.87 -26.31 21.16
C LYS A 200 22.81 -27.49 21.40
N HIS A 201 23.08 -28.32 20.38
CA HIS A 201 24.10 -29.37 20.43
C HIS A 201 25.18 -29.27 19.34
N TRP A 202 25.17 -28.25 18.47
CA TRP A 202 26.15 -28.11 17.39
C TRP A 202 26.42 -26.64 17.04
N GLY A 203 27.57 -26.12 17.49
CA GLY A 203 27.93 -24.71 17.39
C GLY A 203 28.41 -24.28 16.00
N THR A 204 27.49 -24.14 15.04
CA THR A 204 27.76 -23.61 13.70
C THR A 204 26.63 -22.69 13.24
N SER A 205 26.80 -21.38 13.44
CA SER A 205 25.77 -20.36 13.16
C SER A 205 25.45 -20.25 11.66
N ILE A 206 24.23 -20.58 11.27
CA ILE A 206 23.78 -20.51 9.87
C ILE A 206 23.29 -19.10 9.53
N SER A 207 24.20 -18.23 9.04
CA SER A 207 23.85 -16.88 8.59
C SER A 207 23.14 -16.90 7.23
N GLY A 208 21.83 -17.19 7.25
CA GLY A 208 20.97 -17.24 6.05
C GLY A 208 20.42 -15.86 5.61
N PRO A 209 19.75 -15.79 4.44
CA PRO A 209 19.23 -14.54 3.86
C PRO A 209 18.26 -13.74 4.75
N ASN A 210 17.62 -14.41 5.71
CA ASN A 210 16.68 -13.80 6.65
C ASN A 210 17.34 -12.68 7.48
N SER A 211 18.61 -12.83 7.86
CA SER A 211 19.36 -11.83 8.62
C SER A 211 19.52 -10.50 7.86
N PHE A 212 19.61 -10.56 6.52
CA PHE A 212 19.66 -9.37 5.66
C PHE A 212 18.31 -8.67 5.56
N ILE A 213 17.20 -9.42 5.45
CA ILE A 213 15.84 -8.85 5.45
C ILE A 213 15.52 -8.22 6.81
N GLU A 214 15.91 -8.86 7.92
CA GLU A 214 15.71 -8.34 9.27
C GLU A 214 16.60 -7.11 9.54
N THR A 215 17.85 -7.11 9.07
CA THR A 215 18.73 -5.93 9.11
C THR A 215 18.21 -4.78 8.24
N LEU A 216 17.63 -5.05 7.07
CA LEU A 216 16.95 -4.04 6.25
C LEU A 216 15.71 -3.49 6.96
N ARG A 217 14.90 -4.35 7.59
CA ARG A 217 13.73 -3.94 8.38
C ARG A 217 14.17 -3.01 9.53
N GLU A 218 15.15 -3.42 10.32
CA GLU A 218 15.76 -2.63 11.40
C GLU A 218 16.36 -1.30 10.94
N ARG A 219 16.84 -1.17 9.69
CA ARG A 219 17.47 0.06 9.19
C ARG A 219 16.52 1.02 8.49
N MET A 220 15.55 0.51 7.72
CA MET A 220 14.63 1.34 6.95
C MET A 220 13.45 1.87 7.77
N PHE A 221 13.08 1.17 8.83
CA PHE A 221 11.76 1.32 9.46
C PHE A 221 11.78 1.64 10.96
N LYS A 222 12.93 1.47 11.61
CA LYS A 222 13.19 1.88 13.00
C LYS A 222 13.29 3.40 13.25
N PRO A 223 13.60 4.28 12.26
CA PRO A 223 13.51 5.71 12.51
C PRO A 223 12.07 6.11 12.83
N SER A 224 11.90 6.92 13.87
CA SER A 224 10.62 7.54 14.23
C SER A 224 10.28 8.70 13.30
N LEU A 225 9.01 9.08 13.23
CA LEU A 225 8.55 10.20 12.40
C LEU A 225 9.32 11.50 12.71
N SER A 226 9.74 11.74 13.94
CA SER A 226 10.62 12.85 14.34
C SER A 226 11.90 13.00 13.50
N THR A 227 12.44 11.91 12.94
CA THR A 227 13.63 11.96 12.08
C THR A 227 13.35 12.49 10.66
N ILE A 228 12.08 12.64 10.28
CA ILE A 228 11.65 13.02 8.92
C ILE A 228 10.76 14.29 8.90
N ILE A 229 10.50 14.88 10.08
CA ILE A 229 9.79 16.15 10.24
C ILE A 229 10.77 17.30 9.98
N PRO A 230 10.53 18.18 8.98
CA PRO A 230 11.36 19.38 8.80
C PRO A 230 11.29 20.31 10.01
N GLU A 231 12.43 20.90 10.39
CA GLU A 231 12.54 21.86 11.52
C GLU A 231 11.55 23.03 11.40
N ASN A 232 11.31 23.48 10.17
CA ASN A 232 10.34 24.55 9.83
C ASN A 232 9.04 23.97 9.23
N SER A 233 8.52 22.89 9.84
CA SER A 233 7.22 22.34 9.49
C SER A 233 6.10 23.37 9.64
N LYS A 234 5.17 23.37 8.69
CA LYS A 234 3.97 24.20 8.73
C LYS A 234 2.74 23.31 8.64
N VAL A 235 1.70 23.64 9.39
CA VAL A 235 0.36 23.04 9.29
C VAL A 235 -0.55 24.08 8.66
N VAL A 236 -1.29 23.71 7.62
CA VAL A 236 -2.41 24.55 7.14
C VAL A 236 -3.58 24.36 8.08
N THR A 237 -3.88 25.37 8.89
CA THR A 237 -5.02 25.37 9.81
C THR A 237 -6.21 26.10 9.22
N VAL A 238 -7.40 25.53 9.43
CA VAL A 238 -8.69 26.04 8.96
C VAL A 238 -9.73 25.96 10.06
N LEU A 239 -10.66 26.91 10.08
CA LEU A 239 -11.83 26.85 10.97
C LEU A 239 -12.87 25.86 10.43
N PRO A 240 -13.75 25.29 11.28
CA PRO A 240 -14.88 24.47 10.82
C PRO A 240 -15.74 25.19 9.76
N SER A 241 -15.91 26.50 9.96
CA SER A 241 -16.66 27.44 9.13
C SER A 241 -15.86 28.13 8.02
N ASP A 242 -14.55 27.88 7.88
CA ASP A 242 -13.82 28.30 6.66
C ASP A 242 -14.48 27.64 5.44
N SER A 243 -14.48 28.30 4.29
CA SER A 243 -14.93 27.67 3.05
C SER A 243 -13.86 26.73 2.47
N VAL A 244 -14.30 25.74 1.69
CA VAL A 244 -13.39 24.85 0.93
C VAL A 244 -12.49 25.65 -0.01
N LEU A 245 -12.97 26.77 -0.57
CA LEU A 245 -12.17 27.70 -1.36
C LEU A 245 -11.04 28.32 -0.53
N THR A 246 -11.33 28.83 0.67
CA THR A 246 -10.32 29.36 1.60
C THR A 246 -9.30 28.30 1.98
N ALA A 247 -9.75 27.08 2.27
CA ALA A 247 -8.86 25.95 2.55
C ALA A 247 -7.96 25.60 1.35
N ALA A 248 -8.51 25.54 0.13
CA ALA A 248 -7.75 25.27 -1.10
C ALA A 248 -6.73 26.38 -1.42
N LYS A 249 -7.09 27.65 -1.21
CA LYS A 249 -6.17 28.80 -1.35
C LYS A 249 -5.01 28.69 -0.37
N LYS A 250 -5.25 28.42 0.92
CA LYS A 250 -4.20 28.15 1.92
C LYS A 250 -3.32 26.96 1.52
N MET A 251 -3.89 25.83 1.08
CA MET A 251 -3.13 24.66 0.59
C MET A 251 -2.18 25.02 -0.56
N LEU A 252 -2.66 25.81 -1.53
CA LEU A 252 -1.85 26.28 -2.67
C LEU A 252 -0.71 27.21 -2.20
N GLU A 253 -1.02 28.19 -1.35
CA GLU A 253 -0.08 29.20 -0.84
C GLU A 253 1.10 28.56 -0.09
N PHE A 254 0.79 27.72 0.91
CA PHE A 254 1.80 27.02 1.70
C PHE A 254 2.39 25.79 0.98
N LYS A 255 1.85 25.42 -0.20
CA LYS A 255 2.22 24.24 -1.01
C LYS A 255 2.01 22.89 -0.30
N ILE A 256 1.12 22.85 0.70
CA ILE A 256 0.81 21.69 1.54
C ILE A 256 -0.40 20.93 0.97
N SER A 257 -0.37 19.61 1.06
CA SER A 257 -1.33 18.71 0.41
C SER A 257 -2.60 18.41 1.21
N SER A 258 -2.84 19.09 2.33
CA SER A 258 -4.01 18.92 3.22
C SER A 258 -4.17 20.11 4.19
N ALA A 259 -5.35 20.28 4.80
CA ALA A 259 -5.61 21.26 5.85
C ALA A 259 -6.27 20.60 7.08
N VAL A 260 -5.98 21.09 8.29
CA VAL A 260 -6.45 20.52 9.56
C VAL A 260 -7.38 21.50 10.27
N VAL A 261 -8.51 21.00 10.77
CA VAL A 261 -9.38 21.70 11.72
C VAL A 261 -8.91 21.35 13.12
N LEU A 262 -8.43 22.37 13.85
CA LEU A 262 -8.01 22.24 15.24
C LEU A 262 -9.07 22.78 16.20
N ILE A 263 -9.27 22.10 17.32
CA ILE A 263 -9.99 22.62 18.50
C ILE A 263 -9.11 22.31 19.71
N ASP A 264 -8.81 23.32 20.52
CA ASP A 264 -7.95 23.22 21.71
C ASP A 264 -6.61 22.50 21.42
N GLY A 265 -5.95 22.88 20.31
CA GLY A 265 -4.69 22.30 19.81
C GLY A 265 -4.84 20.94 19.09
N LYS A 266 -5.96 20.25 19.27
CA LYS A 266 -6.16 18.86 18.85
C LYS A 266 -6.87 18.75 17.49
N PRO A 267 -6.53 17.75 16.65
CA PRO A 267 -7.13 17.57 15.34
C PRO A 267 -8.56 17.04 15.43
N ARG A 268 -9.55 17.90 15.15
CA ARG A 268 -10.97 17.51 15.06
C ARG A 268 -11.37 17.05 13.65
N GLY A 269 -10.63 17.47 12.63
CA GLY A 269 -10.86 17.06 11.25
C GLY A 269 -9.69 17.34 10.32
N ILE A 270 -9.65 16.66 9.17
CA ILE A 270 -8.72 16.93 8.07
C ILE A 270 -9.49 17.07 6.75
N LEU A 271 -9.09 18.03 5.92
CA LEU A 271 -9.57 18.18 4.55
C LEU A 271 -8.43 17.87 3.57
N THR A 272 -8.65 16.88 2.71
CA THR A 272 -7.69 16.46 1.68
C THR A 272 -8.21 16.77 0.26
N PRO A 273 -7.33 16.78 -0.77
CA PRO A 273 -7.75 16.86 -2.17
C PRO A 273 -8.75 15.78 -2.58
N ARG A 274 -8.65 14.58 -1.99
CA ARG A 274 -9.60 13.49 -2.17
C ARG A 274 -11.00 13.87 -1.67
N ASP A 275 -11.09 14.55 -0.53
CA ASP A 275 -12.37 15.00 0.03
C ASP A 275 -12.99 16.12 -0.82
N ILE A 276 -12.17 17.06 -1.28
CA ILE A 276 -12.58 18.14 -2.19
C ILE A 276 -13.11 17.54 -3.51
N LEU A 277 -12.41 16.55 -4.10
CA LEU A 277 -12.87 15.88 -5.31
C LEU A 277 -14.18 15.11 -5.08
N MET A 278 -14.21 14.23 -4.08
CA MET A 278 -15.32 13.27 -3.89
C MET A 278 -16.60 13.92 -3.36
N ARG A 279 -16.47 14.94 -2.49
CA ARG A 279 -17.58 15.49 -1.69
C ARG A 279 -18.00 16.90 -2.12
N VAL A 280 -17.16 17.63 -2.87
CA VAL A 280 -17.45 18.98 -3.36
C VAL A 280 -17.61 18.97 -4.88
N THR A 281 -16.53 18.69 -5.63
CA THR A 281 -16.54 18.91 -7.09
C THR A 281 -17.37 17.88 -7.85
N ALA A 282 -17.24 16.58 -7.53
CA ALA A 282 -18.07 15.55 -8.15
C ALA A 282 -19.57 15.71 -7.84
N GLN A 283 -19.88 16.29 -6.67
CA GLN A 283 -21.24 16.61 -6.21
C GLN A 283 -21.75 17.96 -6.75
N ASN A 284 -20.94 18.70 -7.51
CA ASN A 284 -21.22 20.04 -8.04
C ASN A 284 -21.61 21.07 -6.95
N LEU A 285 -20.99 21.00 -5.77
CA LEU A 285 -21.17 21.99 -4.71
C LEU A 285 -20.26 23.20 -4.92
N ALA A 286 -20.78 24.39 -4.61
CA ALA A 286 -20.07 25.66 -4.64
C ALA A 286 -18.93 25.69 -3.58
N PRO A 287 -17.64 25.75 -3.95
CA PRO A 287 -16.53 25.62 -2.99
C PRO A 287 -16.36 26.82 -2.04
N ASP A 288 -16.83 27.99 -2.46
CA ASP A 288 -16.91 29.25 -1.72
C ASP A 288 -18.01 29.23 -0.64
N LEU A 289 -19.14 28.58 -0.92
CA LEU A 289 -20.29 28.47 0.01
C LEU A 289 -20.27 27.18 0.85
N THR A 290 -19.40 26.21 0.54
CA THR A 290 -19.31 24.94 1.28
C THR A 290 -18.33 25.07 2.44
N PRO A 291 -18.76 24.97 3.72
CA PRO A 291 -17.86 25.01 4.86
C PRO A 291 -17.05 23.72 4.99
N VAL A 292 -15.83 23.83 5.53
CA VAL A 292 -14.90 22.70 5.71
C VAL A 292 -15.55 21.58 6.54
N GLU A 293 -16.26 21.90 7.62
CA GLU A 293 -16.85 20.90 8.52
C GLU A 293 -17.84 19.93 7.86
N LYS A 294 -18.54 20.39 6.82
CA LYS A 294 -19.52 19.59 6.06
C LYS A 294 -18.86 18.51 5.20
N VAL A 295 -17.57 18.65 4.88
CA VAL A 295 -16.86 17.79 3.92
C VAL A 295 -15.51 17.24 4.42
N MET A 296 -14.98 17.71 5.54
CA MET A 296 -13.77 17.16 6.15
C MET A 296 -13.96 15.69 6.58
N THR A 297 -12.85 14.97 6.72
CA THR A 297 -12.80 13.71 7.46
C THR A 297 -12.66 14.03 8.95
N THR A 298 -13.73 13.80 9.71
CA THR A 298 -13.82 14.03 11.17
C THR A 298 -12.96 13.02 11.95
N ASN A 299 -12.31 13.46 13.03
CA ASN A 299 -11.48 12.64 13.92
C ASN A 299 -10.44 11.79 13.13
N PRO A 300 -9.51 12.43 12.40
CA PRO A 300 -8.48 11.70 11.65
C PRO A 300 -7.61 10.85 12.58
N GLU A 301 -7.21 9.67 12.11
CA GLU A 301 -6.13 8.92 12.77
C GLU A 301 -4.83 9.72 12.69
N CYS A 302 -4.06 9.71 13.78
CA CYS A 302 -2.87 10.54 13.95
C CYS A 302 -1.71 9.70 14.48
N GLY A 303 -0.50 10.01 14.02
CA GLY A 303 0.74 9.47 14.59
C GLY A 303 1.28 10.35 15.71
N THR A 304 2.25 9.84 16.47
CA THR A 304 3.08 10.66 17.38
C THR A 304 4.46 10.90 16.76
N VAL A 305 5.18 11.92 17.23
CA VAL A 305 6.58 12.15 16.82
C VAL A 305 7.50 10.94 17.05
N ASP A 306 7.21 10.13 18.07
CA ASP A 306 7.96 8.92 18.42
C ASP A 306 7.50 7.65 17.66
N MET A 307 6.46 7.73 16.83
CA MET A 307 5.93 6.61 16.04
C MET A 307 6.93 6.13 14.96
N PRO A 308 7.16 4.81 14.78
CA PRO A 308 7.98 4.29 13.69
C PRO A 308 7.42 4.63 12.29
N ILE A 309 8.32 4.86 11.32
CA ILE A 309 7.95 5.12 9.91
C ILE A 309 7.11 3.99 9.30
N LEU A 310 7.38 2.74 9.65
CA LEU A 310 6.62 1.58 9.15
C LEU A 310 5.21 1.52 9.74
N ASP A 311 5.07 1.72 11.05
CA ASP A 311 3.77 1.75 11.73
C ASP A 311 2.88 2.86 11.16
N ALA A 312 3.46 4.02 10.84
CA ALA A 312 2.77 5.10 10.13
C ALA A 312 2.30 4.65 8.73
N LEU A 313 3.15 3.97 7.95
CA LEU A 313 2.80 3.41 6.64
C LEU A 313 1.69 2.35 6.72
N HIS A 314 1.69 1.48 7.74
CA HIS A 314 0.60 0.53 8.00
C HIS A 314 -0.70 1.23 8.36
N THR A 315 -0.66 2.21 9.26
CA THR A 315 -1.85 2.97 9.69
C THR A 315 -2.50 3.67 8.49
N MET A 316 -1.70 4.31 7.64
CA MET A 316 -2.14 4.93 6.38
C MET A 316 -2.71 3.90 5.39
N HIS A 317 -2.04 2.74 5.24
CA HIS A 317 -2.54 1.66 4.41
C HIS A 317 -3.90 1.18 4.89
N ASP A 318 -4.05 0.81 6.17
CA ASP A 318 -5.23 0.11 6.67
C ASP A 318 -6.42 1.04 6.86
N GLY A 319 -6.19 2.27 7.31
CA GLY A 319 -7.18 3.36 7.29
C GLY A 319 -7.54 3.88 5.88
N LYS A 320 -6.78 3.48 4.85
CA LYS A 320 -6.94 3.87 3.42
C LYS A 320 -6.86 5.39 3.20
N PHE A 321 -5.98 6.07 3.92
CA PHE A 321 -5.73 7.51 3.81
C PHE A 321 -4.25 7.80 3.51
N LEU A 322 -3.97 8.94 2.88
CA LEU A 322 -2.62 9.28 2.39
C LEU A 322 -1.96 10.46 3.13
N HIS A 323 -2.58 10.93 4.22
CA HIS A 323 -2.19 12.07 5.04
C HIS A 323 -2.33 11.72 6.52
N LEU A 324 -1.24 11.82 7.27
CA LEU A 324 -1.19 11.51 8.70
C LEU A 324 -0.78 12.77 9.49
N PRO A 325 -1.68 13.39 10.27
CA PRO A 325 -1.28 14.39 11.27
C PRO A 325 -0.36 13.75 12.31
N VAL A 326 0.68 14.47 12.71
CA VAL A 326 1.67 13.99 13.68
C VAL A 326 1.63 14.87 14.92
N LEU A 327 1.48 14.23 16.08
CA LEU A 327 1.31 14.88 17.37
C LEU A 327 2.62 14.93 18.18
N ASP A 328 2.83 16.03 18.89
CA ASP A 328 3.82 16.11 19.97
C ASP A 328 3.38 15.29 21.21
N ARG A 329 4.12 15.42 22.31
CA ARG A 329 3.84 14.72 23.57
C ARG A 329 2.71 15.36 24.40
N ASP A 330 2.35 16.59 24.08
CA ASP A 330 1.26 17.34 24.72
C ASP A 330 -0.09 17.17 23.98
N GLY A 331 -0.04 16.62 22.76
CA GLY A 331 -1.18 16.28 21.90
C GLY A 331 -1.50 17.31 20.80
N ASN A 332 -0.62 18.27 20.53
CA ASN A 332 -0.80 19.27 19.47
C ASN A 332 -0.27 18.76 18.13
N VAL A 333 -0.87 19.21 17.02
CA VAL A 333 -0.40 18.86 15.67
C VAL A 333 0.86 19.63 15.29
N VAL A 334 1.99 18.93 15.19
CA VAL A 334 3.30 19.48 14.76
C VAL A 334 3.35 19.64 13.24
N THR A 335 2.85 18.64 12.52
CA THR A 335 2.87 18.60 11.05
C THR A 335 1.79 17.66 10.50
N VAL A 336 1.60 17.65 9.19
CA VAL A 336 0.89 16.57 8.48
C VAL A 336 1.82 16.00 7.43
N LEU A 337 2.16 14.72 7.57
CA LEU A 337 3.00 14.01 6.61
C LEU A 337 2.11 13.30 5.59
N ASP A 338 2.42 13.46 4.30
CA ASP A 338 1.80 12.65 3.26
C ASP A 338 2.63 11.41 2.90
N VAL A 339 1.97 10.42 2.30
CA VAL A 339 2.56 9.12 1.99
C VAL A 339 3.81 9.21 1.11
N ILE A 340 3.94 10.26 0.28
CA ILE A 340 5.10 10.45 -0.59
C ILE A 340 6.31 10.89 0.24
N HIS A 341 6.11 11.81 1.19
CA HIS A 341 7.18 12.23 2.11
C HIS A 341 7.68 11.05 2.97
N ILE A 342 6.76 10.26 3.54
CA ILE A 342 7.12 9.10 4.37
C ILE A 342 7.81 8.01 3.53
N THR A 343 7.31 7.72 2.32
CA THR A 343 7.95 6.78 1.38
C THR A 343 9.35 7.24 1.00
N HIS A 344 9.52 8.50 0.60
CA HIS A 344 10.81 9.05 0.18
C HIS A 344 11.80 9.10 1.36
N ALA A 345 11.33 9.32 2.58
CA ALA A 345 12.19 9.31 3.76
C ALA A 345 12.61 7.89 4.17
N ALA A 346 11.72 6.90 4.11
CA ALA A 346 12.08 5.48 4.29
C ALA A 346 13.14 5.02 3.27
N VAL A 347 12.98 5.41 2.01
CA VAL A 347 13.96 5.16 0.93
C VAL A 347 15.28 5.88 1.17
N ALA A 348 15.24 7.15 1.60
CA ALA A 348 16.45 7.93 1.86
C ALA A 348 17.26 7.36 3.05
N THR A 349 16.60 7.04 4.16
CA THR A 349 17.27 6.54 5.37
C THR A 349 17.88 5.15 5.18
N ALA A 350 17.36 4.34 4.24
CA ALA A 350 18.09 3.17 3.76
C ALA A 350 19.48 3.56 3.21
N GLY A 351 19.46 4.48 2.23
CA GLY A 351 20.63 4.85 1.44
C GLY A 351 21.77 5.54 2.21
N THR A 352 21.46 6.36 3.23
CA THR A 352 22.48 7.13 3.96
C THR A 352 23.34 6.29 4.92
N SER A 353 23.05 4.99 5.09
CA SER A 353 23.69 4.12 6.10
C SER A 353 25.04 3.51 5.68
N GLY A 354 25.61 3.95 4.55
CA GLY A 354 26.97 3.64 4.12
C GLY A 354 27.58 4.81 3.34
N GLY A 355 28.88 5.07 3.51
CA GLY A 355 29.59 6.25 3.00
C GLY A 355 29.84 6.30 1.48
N ALA A 356 28.84 5.96 0.66
CA ALA A 356 28.84 6.13 -0.78
C ALA A 356 27.88 7.26 -1.19
N GLY A 357 28.06 7.82 -2.40
CA GLY A 357 27.20 8.88 -2.94
C GLY A 357 25.79 8.43 -3.30
N THR A 358 25.10 9.26 -4.10
CA THR A 358 23.71 9.03 -4.60
C THR A 358 23.48 7.66 -5.24
N ASP A 359 24.53 7.08 -5.81
CA ASP A 359 24.50 5.77 -6.45
C ASP A 359 24.36 4.64 -5.42
N GLY A 360 24.93 4.81 -4.22
CA GLY A 360 24.81 3.86 -3.11
C GLY A 360 23.38 3.76 -2.56
N ALA A 361 22.70 4.90 -2.45
CA ALA A 361 21.27 4.94 -2.10
C ALA A 361 20.41 4.27 -3.17
N SER A 362 20.71 4.51 -4.44
CA SER A 362 20.03 3.87 -5.57
C SER A 362 20.27 2.36 -5.60
N ALA A 363 21.49 1.90 -5.30
CA ALA A 363 21.86 0.49 -5.22
C ALA A 363 21.29 -0.23 -3.98
N MET A 364 21.13 0.43 -2.83
CA MET A 364 20.43 -0.17 -1.70
C MET A 364 18.92 -0.21 -1.92
N MET A 365 18.33 0.84 -2.50
CA MET A 365 16.92 0.81 -2.92
C MET A 365 16.68 -0.29 -3.96
N GLN A 366 17.60 -0.48 -4.92
CA GLN A 366 17.57 -1.60 -5.85
C GLN A 366 17.60 -2.93 -5.08
N LYS A 367 18.55 -3.16 -4.16
CA LYS A 367 18.59 -4.39 -3.33
C LYS A 367 17.35 -4.60 -2.45
N PHE A 368 16.71 -3.53 -1.97
CA PHE A 368 15.44 -3.60 -1.24
C PHE A 368 14.30 -4.08 -2.14
N TRP A 369 14.14 -3.44 -3.31
CA TRP A 369 13.12 -3.85 -4.28
C TRP A 369 13.41 -5.27 -4.77
N ASP A 370 14.63 -5.56 -5.18
CA ASP A 370 15.07 -6.88 -5.63
C ASP A 370 14.82 -7.93 -4.54
N SER A 371 15.22 -7.73 -3.28
CA SER A 371 14.94 -8.72 -2.21
C SER A 371 13.44 -8.90 -1.95
N ALA A 372 12.65 -7.82 -1.98
CA ALA A 372 11.18 -7.90 -1.94
C ALA A 372 10.55 -8.46 -3.25
N MET A 373 11.36 -8.69 -4.28
CA MET A 373 10.98 -9.17 -5.62
C MET A 373 11.84 -10.38 -6.05
N ASP A 374 12.50 -11.06 -5.12
CA ASP A 374 13.33 -12.26 -5.36
C ASP A 374 12.92 -13.43 -4.45
N ILE A 375 12.29 -13.14 -3.31
CA ILE A 375 11.24 -14.01 -2.76
C ILE A 375 10.29 -14.34 -3.92
N GLY A 376 10.08 -15.64 -4.17
CA GLY A 376 9.57 -16.18 -5.43
C GLY A 376 8.24 -15.63 -5.96
N PRO A 377 7.80 -16.09 -7.14
CA PRO A 377 6.43 -15.81 -7.59
C PRO A 377 5.41 -16.31 -6.57
N LEU A 378 4.19 -15.79 -6.67
CA LEU A 378 3.06 -16.41 -5.98
C LEU A 378 2.85 -17.79 -6.61
N GLU A 379 3.32 -18.83 -5.92
CA GLU A 379 2.59 -20.08 -5.86
C GLU A 379 1.26 -19.72 -5.17
N ASP A 380 0.15 -19.74 -5.93
CA ASP A 380 -1.14 -20.04 -5.32
C ASP A 380 -1.00 -21.39 -4.61
N ASP A 381 -1.62 -21.58 -3.44
CA ASP A 381 -1.50 -22.81 -2.66
C ASP A 381 -2.09 -24.01 -3.42
N SER A 382 -1.26 -24.63 -4.26
CA SER A 382 -1.60 -25.85 -4.97
C SER A 382 -1.66 -26.99 -3.95
N ASP A 383 -2.90 -27.34 -3.57
CA ASP A 383 -3.28 -28.50 -2.77
C ASP A 383 -2.23 -29.63 -2.88
N SER A 384 -1.60 -30.00 -1.75
CA SER A 384 -0.73 -31.19 -1.66
C SER A 384 -1.57 -32.48 -1.69
N ARG A 385 -2.40 -32.63 -2.72
CA ARG A 385 -3.24 -33.80 -2.97
C ARG A 385 -2.38 -34.93 -3.53
N SER A 386 -2.07 -35.87 -2.64
CA SER A 386 -1.51 -37.18 -2.97
C SER A 386 -2.32 -37.81 -4.11
N GLU A 387 -1.65 -38.15 -5.23
CA GLU A 387 -2.28 -38.86 -6.36
C GLU A 387 -2.56 -40.33 -6.00
N GLY A 388 -3.64 -40.53 -5.26
CA GLY A 388 -4.19 -41.83 -4.91
C GLY A 388 -5.37 -42.23 -5.79
N SER A 389 -5.09 -43.00 -6.85
CA SER A 389 -6.02 -43.91 -7.55
C SER A 389 -6.86 -43.43 -8.77
N THR A 390 -6.83 -44.31 -9.78
CA THR A 390 -7.89 -44.62 -10.79
C THR A 390 -8.41 -43.55 -11.77
N ARG A 391 -8.10 -43.77 -13.05
CA ARG A 391 -8.77 -43.21 -14.23
C ARG A 391 -10.22 -43.71 -14.36
N VAL A 392 -11.15 -42.84 -14.75
CA VAL A 392 -12.30 -43.19 -15.62
C VAL A 392 -12.50 -42.04 -16.63
N THR A 393 -12.80 -42.38 -17.89
CA THR A 393 -13.06 -41.43 -18.99
C THR A 393 -14.56 -41.35 -19.31
N SER A 394 -15.07 -40.13 -19.56
CA SER A 394 -16.30 -39.91 -20.35
C SER A 394 -16.31 -38.49 -20.95
N GLU A 395 -17.10 -38.26 -21.99
CA GLU A 395 -17.01 -37.09 -22.89
C GLU A 395 -18.35 -36.35 -23.09
N ILE A 396 -18.26 -35.16 -23.71
CA ILE A 396 -19.25 -34.54 -24.63
C ILE A 396 -20.39 -33.62 -24.12
N ASN A 397 -20.40 -32.42 -24.74
CA ASN A 397 -21.44 -31.42 -25.10
C ASN A 397 -22.22 -30.50 -24.11
N GLU A 398 -21.94 -29.20 -24.31
CA GLU A 398 -22.83 -28.09 -24.72
C GLU A 398 -23.86 -27.38 -23.80
N ALA A 399 -23.64 -26.06 -23.73
CA ALA A 399 -24.60 -24.96 -23.94
C ALA A 399 -25.77 -24.73 -22.96
N GLY A 400 -25.58 -23.73 -22.08
CA GLY A 400 -26.67 -23.03 -21.36
C GLY A 400 -26.25 -21.61 -20.94
N ARG A 401 -27.15 -20.63 -21.04
CA ARG A 401 -26.88 -19.22 -20.64
C ARG A 401 -26.99 -19.05 -19.12
N SER A 402 -26.07 -18.29 -18.52
CA SER A 402 -26.38 -17.42 -17.39
C SER A 402 -25.41 -16.24 -17.29
N ILE A 403 -25.84 -15.16 -16.62
CA ILE A 403 -25.05 -13.95 -16.36
C ILE A 403 -24.36 -14.13 -15.00
N LEU A 404 -23.03 -14.04 -14.96
CA LEU A 404 -22.25 -14.24 -13.73
C LEU A 404 -21.56 -12.95 -13.28
N TYR A 405 -21.86 -12.53 -12.05
CA TYR A 405 -21.00 -11.65 -11.27
C TYR A 405 -19.82 -12.46 -10.72
N PRO A 406 -18.59 -11.92 -10.68
CA PRO A 406 -17.45 -12.61 -10.07
C PRO A 406 -17.51 -12.52 -8.54
N SER A 407 -18.28 -13.42 -7.91
CA SER A 407 -18.42 -13.53 -6.45
C SER A 407 -17.21 -14.17 -5.77
N GLY A 408 -16.06 -13.46 -5.79
CA GLY A 408 -14.88 -13.82 -5.01
C GLY A 408 -15.05 -13.51 -3.52
N LEU A 409 -15.75 -14.39 -2.78
CA LEU A 409 -15.92 -14.26 -1.34
C LEU A 409 -14.60 -14.52 -0.61
N SER A 410 -14.14 -13.56 0.19
CA SER A 410 -13.08 -13.78 1.19
C SER A 410 -13.58 -14.81 2.21
N THR A 411 -12.91 -15.96 2.32
CA THR A 411 -13.20 -17.00 3.32
C THR A 411 -12.92 -16.53 4.75
N THR A 412 -12.04 -15.53 4.89
CA THR A 412 -11.74 -14.87 6.17
C THR A 412 -12.60 -13.64 6.42
N PHE A 413 -12.86 -13.36 7.71
CA PHE A 413 -13.57 -12.18 8.19
C PHE A 413 -12.90 -11.61 9.44
N GLY A 414 -13.19 -10.36 9.77
CA GLY A 414 -12.59 -9.65 10.91
C GLY A 414 -13.30 -9.93 12.24
N PHE A 415 -12.52 -10.06 13.31
CA PHE A 415 -13.00 -10.23 14.68
C PHE A 415 -12.25 -9.29 15.62
N LYS A 416 -12.93 -8.89 16.69
CA LYS A 416 -12.38 -8.04 17.77
C LYS A 416 -12.66 -8.71 19.11
N ILE A 417 -11.68 -8.81 19.99
CA ILE A 417 -11.84 -9.40 21.33
C ILE A 417 -11.06 -8.58 22.36
N GLN A 418 -11.65 -8.37 23.54
CA GLN A 418 -11.01 -7.63 24.63
C GLN A 418 -10.36 -8.59 25.62
N ASP A 419 -9.13 -8.31 26.03
CA ASP A 419 -8.43 -9.09 27.07
C ASP A 419 -8.70 -8.57 28.49
N LYS A 420 -8.26 -9.31 29.52
CA LYS A 420 -8.47 -8.94 30.94
C LYS A 420 -7.75 -7.64 31.35
N LYS A 421 -6.85 -7.12 30.49
CA LYS A 421 -6.14 -5.84 30.67
C LYS A 421 -6.82 -4.71 29.89
N GLY A 422 -8.01 -4.95 29.34
CA GLY A 422 -8.82 -3.99 28.59
C GLY A 422 -8.36 -3.74 27.16
N ARG A 423 -7.32 -4.43 26.66
CA ARG A 423 -6.76 -4.21 25.33
C ARG A 423 -7.61 -4.90 24.28
N MET A 424 -7.92 -4.19 23.19
CA MET A 424 -8.77 -4.67 22.11
C MET A 424 -7.93 -5.31 21.00
N HIS A 425 -7.84 -6.63 21.00
CA HIS A 425 -7.18 -7.39 19.95
C HIS A 425 -8.06 -7.44 18.70
N ARG A 426 -7.44 -7.33 17.52
CA ARG A 426 -8.11 -7.49 16.22
C ARG A 426 -7.42 -8.57 15.41
N PHE A 427 -8.18 -9.39 14.71
CA PHE A 427 -7.64 -10.44 13.86
C PHE A 427 -8.61 -10.80 12.74
N ASN A 428 -8.12 -11.50 11.72
CA ASN A 428 -8.95 -12.20 10.77
C ASN A 428 -8.73 -13.71 10.98
N CYS A 429 -9.78 -14.50 10.85
CA CYS A 429 -9.70 -15.96 10.75
C CYS A 429 -10.69 -16.46 9.70
N GLU A 430 -10.59 -17.73 9.34
CA GLU A 430 -11.61 -18.38 8.52
C GLU A 430 -12.94 -18.45 9.27
N THR A 431 -14.03 -18.58 8.51
CA THR A 431 -15.41 -18.44 9.04
C THR A 431 -16.25 -19.71 8.89
N SER A 432 -15.66 -20.74 8.30
CA SER A 432 -16.17 -22.10 8.11
C SER A 432 -16.03 -23.00 9.34
N SER A 433 -15.31 -22.58 10.39
CA SER A 433 -15.01 -23.41 11.57
C SER A 433 -14.87 -22.56 12.84
N LEU A 434 -15.67 -22.90 13.85
CA LEU A 434 -15.60 -22.36 15.20
C LEU A 434 -14.32 -22.82 15.92
N THR A 435 -13.76 -23.99 15.57
CA THR A 435 -12.48 -24.46 16.10
C THR A 435 -11.32 -23.55 15.70
N ASP A 436 -11.31 -23.04 14.46
CA ASP A 436 -10.26 -22.13 13.98
C ASP A 436 -10.40 -20.71 14.56
N LEU A 437 -11.64 -20.28 14.82
CA LEU A 437 -11.91 -19.09 15.61
C LEU A 437 -11.42 -19.26 17.07
N ILE A 438 -11.71 -20.39 17.72
CA ILE A 438 -11.23 -20.69 19.08
C ILE A 438 -9.69 -20.76 19.12
N ALA A 439 -9.04 -21.39 18.14
CA ALA A 439 -7.58 -21.41 18.03
C ALA A 439 -7.00 -20.00 17.85
N SER A 440 -7.64 -19.16 17.04
CA SER A 440 -7.28 -17.74 16.85
C SER A 440 -7.44 -16.91 18.12
N ILE A 441 -8.45 -17.21 18.95
CA ILE A 441 -8.65 -16.61 20.27
C ILE A 441 -7.57 -17.08 21.24
N LEU A 442 -7.28 -18.38 21.31
CA LEU A 442 -6.23 -18.97 22.16
C LEU A 442 -4.85 -18.41 21.88
N GLN A 443 -4.50 -18.13 20.62
CA GLN A 443 -3.24 -17.48 20.25
C GLN A 443 -3.07 -16.04 20.81
N ARG A 444 -4.15 -15.39 21.25
CA ARG A 444 -4.18 -13.94 21.56
C ARG A 444 -4.54 -13.64 23.02
N VAL A 445 -5.44 -14.44 23.59
CA VAL A 445 -5.91 -14.33 24.98
C VAL A 445 -5.91 -15.68 25.71
N GLY A 446 -5.17 -16.68 25.22
CA GLY A 446 -5.08 -18.02 25.83
C GLY A 446 -4.55 -18.02 27.27
N ASP A 447 -3.65 -17.10 27.61
CA ASP A 447 -3.16 -16.89 28.99
C ASP A 447 -4.25 -16.35 29.93
N ASP A 448 -5.26 -15.67 29.39
CA ASP A 448 -6.41 -15.16 30.14
C ASP A 448 -7.54 -16.21 30.27
N ILE A 449 -7.47 -17.35 29.57
CA ILE A 449 -8.53 -18.38 29.54
C ILE A 449 -8.21 -19.53 30.50
N ASP A 450 -9.14 -19.80 31.41
CA ASP A 450 -9.04 -20.90 32.38
C ASP A 450 -9.39 -22.24 31.72
N ARG A 451 -8.42 -23.16 31.66
CA ARG A 451 -8.60 -24.51 31.09
C ARG A 451 -9.58 -25.38 31.89
N SER A 452 -9.84 -25.04 33.16
CA SER A 452 -10.83 -25.70 34.01
C SER A 452 -12.22 -25.06 33.93
N ASN A 453 -12.33 -23.87 33.34
CA ASN A 453 -13.56 -23.09 33.20
C ASN A 453 -13.60 -22.41 31.81
N LEU A 454 -13.94 -23.22 30.80
CA LEU A 454 -14.01 -22.77 29.40
C LEU A 454 -15.18 -21.80 29.20
N PRO A 455 -14.96 -20.61 28.58
CA PRO A 455 -16.01 -19.66 28.33
C PRO A 455 -16.87 -20.02 27.10
N GLN A 456 -18.10 -19.54 27.11
CA GLN A 456 -18.92 -19.43 25.90
C GLN A 456 -18.45 -18.22 25.09
N ILE A 457 -18.45 -18.34 23.76
CA ILE A 457 -18.20 -17.23 22.85
C ILE A 457 -19.53 -16.60 22.44
N LEU A 458 -19.63 -15.28 22.55
CA LEU A 458 -20.77 -14.48 22.10
C LEU A 458 -20.29 -13.38 21.15
N TYR A 459 -21.15 -12.91 20.25
CA TYR A 459 -20.94 -11.70 19.46
C TYR A 459 -21.93 -10.60 19.83
N GLU A 460 -21.56 -9.34 19.57
CA GLU A 460 -22.46 -8.18 19.66
C GLU A 460 -23.15 -7.96 18.30
N ASP A 461 -24.48 -7.93 18.28
CA ASP A 461 -25.31 -7.73 17.08
C ASP A 461 -25.75 -6.26 16.89
N GLU A 462 -26.64 -6.01 15.91
CA GLU A 462 -27.03 -4.65 15.51
C GLU A 462 -27.94 -3.91 16.50
N ASP A 463 -28.63 -4.64 17.39
CA ASP A 463 -29.38 -4.08 18.53
C ASP A 463 -28.49 -3.97 19.79
N HIS A 464 -27.20 -4.31 19.68
CA HIS A 464 -26.20 -4.46 20.74
C HIS A 464 -26.46 -5.63 21.72
N ASP A 465 -27.29 -6.59 21.33
CA ASP A 465 -27.50 -7.82 22.11
C ASP A 465 -26.32 -8.78 21.96
N LYS A 466 -26.17 -9.70 22.94
CA LYS A 466 -25.06 -10.66 23.00
C LYS A 466 -25.53 -12.05 22.61
N VAL A 467 -25.31 -12.40 21.35
CA VAL A 467 -25.77 -13.66 20.74
C VAL A 467 -24.66 -14.72 20.81
N ILE A 468 -25.00 -15.95 21.19
CA ILE A 468 -24.04 -17.04 21.42
C ILE A 468 -23.60 -17.67 20.08
N LEU A 469 -22.30 -17.95 19.94
CA LEU A 469 -21.74 -18.77 18.86
C LEU A 469 -21.48 -20.20 19.37
N ALA A 470 -22.39 -21.14 19.10
CA ALA A 470 -22.32 -22.52 19.58
C ALA A 470 -21.82 -23.52 18.52
N SER A 471 -21.91 -23.17 17.23
CA SER A 471 -21.60 -24.02 16.09
C SER A 471 -20.97 -23.26 14.90
N ASP A 472 -20.39 -24.00 13.96
CA ASP A 472 -19.84 -23.47 12.71
C ASP A 472 -20.92 -22.76 11.86
N SER A 473 -22.16 -23.25 11.92
CA SER A 473 -23.32 -22.62 11.29
C SER A 473 -23.67 -21.26 11.90
N ASP A 474 -23.58 -21.10 13.23
CA ASP A 474 -23.84 -19.81 13.88
C ASP A 474 -22.76 -18.79 13.51
N LEU A 475 -21.49 -19.23 13.47
CA LEU A 475 -20.36 -18.41 13.03
C LEU A 475 -20.54 -17.95 11.58
N THR A 476 -20.90 -18.87 10.68
CA THR A 476 -21.15 -18.55 9.26
C THR A 476 -22.31 -17.56 9.13
N ALA A 477 -23.44 -17.80 9.80
CA ALA A 477 -24.62 -16.94 9.74
C ALA A 477 -24.36 -15.53 10.31
N ALA A 478 -23.67 -15.42 11.45
CA ALA A 478 -23.31 -14.12 12.04
C ALA A 478 -22.35 -13.33 11.14
N VAL A 479 -21.41 -14.01 10.49
CA VAL A 479 -20.48 -13.41 9.51
C VAL A 479 -21.20 -12.95 8.25
N ASP A 480 -22.11 -13.75 7.68
CA ASP A 480 -22.84 -13.37 6.48
C ASP A 480 -23.86 -12.26 6.75
N HIS A 481 -24.50 -12.25 7.92
CA HIS A 481 -25.32 -11.11 8.35
C HIS A 481 -24.47 -9.84 8.44
N ALA A 482 -23.33 -9.90 9.14
CA ALA A 482 -22.40 -8.78 9.26
C ALA A 482 -21.91 -8.27 7.89
N ARG A 483 -21.67 -9.16 6.92
CA ARG A 483 -21.31 -8.77 5.53
C ARG A 483 -22.46 -8.05 4.83
N GLN A 484 -23.70 -8.49 4.98
CA GLN A 484 -24.88 -7.88 4.35
C GLN A 484 -25.15 -6.46 4.88
N ILE A 485 -25.03 -6.24 6.19
CA ILE A 485 -25.14 -4.91 6.83
C ILE A 485 -23.85 -4.07 6.69
N GLY A 486 -22.87 -4.52 5.91
CA GLY A 486 -21.65 -3.78 5.57
C GLY A 486 -20.62 -3.67 6.71
N TRP A 487 -20.76 -4.44 7.77
CA TRP A 487 -19.80 -4.49 8.87
C TRP A 487 -18.49 -5.15 8.44
N LYS A 488 -17.39 -4.60 8.96
CA LYS A 488 -16.03 -5.08 8.66
C LYS A 488 -15.47 -6.05 9.70
N SER A 489 -16.20 -6.27 10.80
CA SER A 489 -15.78 -7.15 11.90
C SER A 489 -16.90 -7.36 12.91
N LEU A 490 -16.99 -8.56 13.48
CA LEU A 490 -17.77 -8.80 14.71
C LEU A 490 -16.96 -8.43 15.96
N ARG A 491 -17.61 -7.95 17.02
CA ARG A 491 -17.03 -7.89 18.38
C ARG A 491 -17.43 -9.15 19.12
N LEU A 492 -16.45 -9.80 19.73
CA LEU A 492 -16.60 -11.03 20.50
C LEU A 492 -16.44 -10.79 22.00
N HIS A 493 -17.21 -11.53 22.78
CA HIS A 493 -17.18 -11.57 24.23
C HIS A 493 -17.01 -13.01 24.71
N LEU A 494 -16.27 -13.19 25.80
CA LEU A 494 -16.12 -14.47 26.50
C LEU A 494 -16.93 -14.40 27.79
N ASP A 495 -17.97 -15.22 27.92
CA ASP A 495 -18.72 -15.35 29.17
C ASP A 495 -18.39 -16.67 29.88
N TYR A 496 -18.15 -16.57 31.19
CA TYR A 496 -17.80 -17.67 32.08
C TYR A 496 -18.97 -18.09 32.98
N SER A 497 -20.17 -17.52 32.80
CA SER A 497 -21.34 -17.76 33.65
C SER A 497 -21.89 -19.20 33.57
N GLY A 498 -21.73 -19.87 32.42
CA GLY A 498 -22.37 -21.16 32.12
C GLY A 498 -21.84 -22.39 32.87
N SER A 499 -20.65 -22.34 33.48
CA SER A 499 -20.03 -23.49 34.16
C SER A 499 -20.43 -23.66 35.63
N GLY A 500 -21.04 -22.63 36.23
CA GLY A 500 -21.36 -22.60 37.66
C GLY A 500 -22.50 -23.54 38.04
N ARG A 501 -22.20 -24.61 38.81
CA ARG A 501 -23.17 -25.59 39.34
C ARG A 501 -24.46 -24.94 39.89
N ARG A 502 -25.53 -24.91 39.09
CA ARG A 502 -26.91 -24.69 39.57
C ARG A 502 -27.71 -25.99 39.48
N LYS A 503 -28.14 -26.47 40.64
CA LYS A 503 -28.81 -27.77 40.84
C LYS A 503 -30.33 -27.61 40.72
N GLY A 504 -30.87 -27.55 39.50
CA GLY A 504 -32.33 -27.52 39.30
C GLY A 504 -32.77 -27.41 37.84
N SER A 505 -33.79 -28.18 37.47
CA SER A 505 -34.44 -28.26 36.14
C SER A 505 -33.55 -28.67 34.96
N ARG A 506 -33.81 -29.86 34.39
CA ARG A 506 -33.20 -30.33 33.14
C ARG A 506 -34.06 -29.94 31.95
N SER A 507 -33.48 -29.35 30.91
CA SER A 507 -34.03 -29.42 29.54
C SER A 507 -33.11 -30.30 28.69
N ALA A 508 -33.69 -31.22 27.91
CA ALA A 508 -32.92 -32.24 27.19
C ALA A 508 -32.09 -31.71 26.00
N GLY A 509 -32.22 -30.42 25.65
CA GLY A 509 -31.39 -29.78 24.63
C GLY A 509 -30.04 -29.29 25.17
N SER A 510 -30.00 -28.81 26.41
CA SER A 510 -28.83 -28.08 26.95
C SER A 510 -27.55 -28.92 26.99
N ASP A 511 -27.66 -30.21 27.30
CA ASP A 511 -26.51 -31.11 27.46
C ASP A 511 -25.74 -31.32 26.13
N ASN A 512 -26.39 -31.12 24.97
CA ASN A 512 -25.76 -31.36 23.66
C ASN A 512 -25.00 -30.13 23.12
N PHE A 513 -25.50 -28.91 23.38
CA PHE A 513 -24.81 -27.66 23.00
C PHE A 513 -23.51 -27.45 23.77
N ASP A 514 -23.56 -27.67 25.09
CA ASP A 514 -22.40 -27.60 25.98
C ASP A 514 -21.33 -28.63 25.58
N TYR A 515 -21.74 -29.81 25.11
CA TYR A 515 -20.84 -30.82 24.56
C TYR A 515 -20.17 -30.38 23.25
N ALA A 516 -20.92 -29.79 22.31
CA ALA A 516 -20.39 -29.34 21.02
C ALA A 516 -19.32 -28.24 21.20
N GLN A 517 -19.61 -27.22 22.01
CA GLN A 517 -18.66 -26.14 22.26
C GLN A 517 -17.43 -26.63 23.06
N LYS A 518 -17.61 -27.53 24.04
CA LYS A 518 -16.48 -28.17 24.76
C LYS A 518 -15.63 -29.04 23.84
N ASN A 519 -16.23 -29.76 22.90
CA ASN A 519 -15.50 -30.50 21.87
C ASN A 519 -14.71 -29.55 20.95
N ALA A 520 -15.27 -28.39 20.56
CA ALA A 520 -14.56 -27.40 19.76
C ALA A 520 -13.37 -26.77 20.51
N TRP A 521 -13.51 -26.47 21.81
CA TRP A 521 -12.39 -26.07 22.68
C TRP A 521 -11.34 -27.17 22.84
N ALA A 522 -11.76 -28.41 23.08
CA ALA A 522 -10.86 -29.56 23.21
C ALA A 522 -10.10 -29.80 21.90
N ALA A 523 -10.78 -29.74 20.75
CA ALA A 523 -10.17 -29.82 19.42
C ALA A 523 -9.18 -28.68 19.17
N ALA A 524 -9.50 -27.43 19.53
CA ALA A 524 -8.59 -26.30 19.38
C ALA A 524 -7.34 -26.42 20.27
N TYR A 525 -7.51 -26.81 21.55
CA TYR A 525 -6.37 -27.12 22.43
C TYR A 525 -5.56 -28.31 21.90
N SER A 526 -6.21 -29.34 21.37
CA SER A 526 -5.54 -30.49 20.73
C SER A 526 -4.83 -30.10 19.44
N ALA A 527 -5.33 -29.18 18.63
CA ALA A 527 -4.66 -28.70 17.42
C ALA A 527 -3.42 -27.85 17.77
N VAL A 528 -3.54 -26.93 18.73
CA VAL A 528 -2.41 -26.15 19.26
C VAL A 528 -1.35 -27.06 19.91
N ALA A 529 -1.78 -28.04 20.71
CA ALA A 529 -0.89 -29.02 21.34
C ALA A 529 -0.29 -30.03 20.34
N ALA A 530 -1.03 -30.45 19.32
CA ALA A 530 -0.53 -31.31 18.26
C ALA A 530 0.47 -30.57 17.36
N GLY A 531 0.28 -29.28 17.09
CA GLY A 531 1.30 -28.45 16.43
C GLY A 531 2.64 -28.49 17.19
N ALA A 532 2.60 -28.30 18.52
CA ALA A 532 3.79 -28.41 19.36
C ALA A 532 4.34 -29.85 19.46
N ALA A 533 3.47 -30.86 19.57
CA ALA A 533 3.86 -32.26 19.74
C ALA A 533 4.36 -32.93 18.45
N LEU A 534 3.90 -32.49 17.28
CA LEU A 534 4.35 -32.97 15.97
C LEU A 534 5.76 -32.45 15.67
N VAL A 535 6.05 -31.19 16.03
CA VAL A 535 7.42 -30.63 16.05
C VAL A 535 8.33 -31.46 16.96
N ALA A 536 7.90 -31.79 18.18
CA ALA A 536 8.68 -32.64 19.09
C ALA A 536 8.84 -34.09 18.56
N GLY A 537 7.78 -34.69 18.02
CA GLY A 537 7.75 -36.05 17.52
C GLY A 537 8.64 -36.28 16.30
N LEU A 538 8.70 -35.31 15.38
CA LEU A 538 9.65 -35.34 14.26
C LEU A 538 11.10 -35.33 14.75
N GLY A 539 11.41 -34.56 15.82
CA GLY A 539 12.71 -34.59 16.47
C GLY A 539 13.08 -35.97 17.05
N VAL A 540 12.15 -36.62 17.75
CA VAL A 540 12.36 -37.98 18.31
C VAL A 540 12.49 -39.04 17.21
N MET A 541 11.71 -38.95 16.13
CA MET A 541 11.84 -39.87 14.99
C MET A 541 13.16 -39.70 14.24
N ALA A 542 13.66 -38.48 14.09
CA ALA A 542 14.99 -38.21 13.54
C ALA A 542 16.13 -38.76 14.43
N TYR A 543 15.95 -38.74 15.75
CA TYR A 543 16.87 -39.33 16.72
C TYR A 543 16.89 -40.87 16.63
N LEU A 544 15.72 -41.52 16.71
CA LEU A 544 15.60 -42.98 16.70
C LEU A 544 16.08 -43.60 15.37
N LYS A 545 15.79 -42.95 14.23
CA LYS A 545 16.27 -43.40 12.91
C LYS A 545 17.80 -43.34 12.75
N ARG A 546 18.50 -42.69 13.68
CA ARG A 546 19.97 -42.59 13.72
C ARG A 546 20.63 -43.49 14.79
N ALA A 547 19.83 -44.17 15.63
CA ALA A 547 20.29 -45.04 16.71
C ALA A 547 20.21 -46.55 16.37
N GLY A 548 19.68 -46.90 15.20
CA GLY A 548 19.53 -48.27 14.70
C GLY A 548 20.23 -48.48 13.35
N SER A 549 21.47 -47.99 13.22
CA SER A 549 22.30 -48.08 12.01
C SER A 549 23.77 -48.25 12.39
#